data_AF-A0A353ZN85-F1
#
_entry.id   AF-A0A353ZN85-F1
#
_cell.length_a   1.000
_cell.length_b   1.000
_cell.length_c   1.000
_cell.angle_alpha   90.00
_cell.angle_beta   90.00
_cell.angle_gamma   90.00
#
_symmetry.space_group_name_H-M   'P 1'
#
loop_
_entity.id
_entity.type
_entity.pdbx_description
1 polymer ?
#
loop_
_entity_poly.entity_id
_entity_poly.type
_entity_poly.pdbx_seq_one_letter_code
_entity_poly.pdbx_strand_id
1 'polypeptide(L)'
;MQSVGGSFQLTVTTTCGPLSGPATRTGTVLTVGDIAVGASACAELAASQQQWVLAFLKKPIDMAYNNGTLTWTSGTDSLAFKPK
;
A
#
# COMPACT_ATOMS: atom_id res chain seq x y z
N MET A 1 -18.40 14.61 0.88
CA MET A 1 -17.76 13.51 0.15
C MET A 1 -18.48 12.23 0.55
N GLN A 2 -19.41 11.76 -0.26
CA GLN A 2 -20.14 10.51 0.00
C GLN A 2 -19.62 9.46 -0.99
N SER A 3 -18.97 8.42 -0.45
CA SER A 3 -18.45 7.30 -1.24
C SER A 3 -19.59 6.30 -1.48
N VAL A 4 -19.92 6.06 -2.74
CA VAL A 4 -20.89 5.04 -3.16
C VAL A 4 -20.09 3.80 -3.55
N GLY A 5 -20.01 2.83 -2.64
CA GLY A 5 -19.21 1.60 -2.78
C GLY A 5 -17.74 1.81 -2.41
N GLY A 6 -17.37 1.49 -1.17
CA GLY A 6 -16.03 1.74 -0.58
C GLY A 6 -14.84 0.97 -1.17
N SER A 7 -14.91 0.62 -2.46
CA SER A 7 -13.89 -0.06 -3.24
C SER A 7 -13.16 0.95 -4.12
N PHE A 8 -11.83 1.01 -4.05
CA PHE A 8 -10.99 1.85 -4.89
C PHE A 8 -9.76 1.08 -5.36
N GLN A 9 -9.10 1.56 -6.41
CA GLN A 9 -7.86 0.95 -6.87
C GLN A 9 -6.67 1.56 -6.12
N LEU A 10 -5.85 0.71 -5.48
CA LEU A 10 -4.57 1.10 -4.94
C LEU A 10 -3.48 0.86 -5.98
N THR A 11 -2.60 1.85 -6.16
CA THR A 11 -1.35 1.71 -6.92
C THR A 11 -0.19 2.17 -6.04
N VAL A 12 0.82 1.33 -5.88
CA VAL A 12 2.05 1.62 -5.14
C VAL A 12 3.23 1.47 -6.08
N THR A 13 3.98 2.53 -6.31
CA THR A 13 5.18 2.49 -7.13
C THR A 13 6.40 2.24 -6.25
N THR A 14 7.02 1.08 -6.42
CA THR A 14 8.32 0.78 -5.81
C THR A 14 9.45 1.10 -6.79
N THR A 15 10.70 1.05 -6.32
CA THR A 15 11.89 1.20 -7.17
C THR A 15 11.95 0.13 -8.26
N CYS A 16 11.39 -1.05 -8.01
CA CYS A 16 11.39 -2.16 -8.96
C CYS A 16 10.25 -2.05 -9.99
N GLY A 17 9.08 -1.62 -9.55
CA GLY A 17 7.92 -1.50 -10.42
C GLY A 17 6.64 -1.20 -9.64
N PRO A 18 5.52 -1.01 -10.36
CA PRO A 18 4.23 -0.79 -9.75
C PRO A 18 3.62 -2.10 -9.20
N LEU A 19 2.98 -1.97 -8.05
CA LEU A 19 2.05 -2.92 -7.46
C LEU A 19 0.66 -2.30 -7.54
N SER A 20 -0.35 -3.08 -7.91
CA SER A 20 -1.72 -2.55 -7.95
C SER A 20 -2.76 -3.60 -7.59
N GLY A 21 -3.87 -3.17 -6.99
CA GLY A 21 -4.96 -4.07 -6.63
C GLY A 21 -6.18 -3.30 -6.14
N PRO A 22 -7.36 -3.94 -6.15
CA PRO A 22 -8.54 -3.38 -5.53
C PRO A 22 -8.30 -3.26 -4.03
N ALA A 23 -8.81 -2.20 -3.42
CA ALA A 23 -8.69 -1.95 -1.99
C ALA A 23 -10.02 -1.47 -1.44
N THR A 24 -10.28 -1.80 -0.19
CA THR A 24 -11.44 -1.35 0.56
C THR A 24 -10.98 -0.62 1.81
N ARG A 25 -11.73 0.40 2.22
CA ARG A 25 -11.48 1.11 3.48
C ARG A 25 -12.68 0.99 4.40
N THR A 26 -12.46 0.42 5.57
CA THR A 26 -13.44 0.34 6.66
C THR A 26 -12.91 1.13 7.84
N GLY A 27 -13.47 2.32 8.08
CA GLY A 27 -12.93 3.24 9.09
C GLY A 27 -11.51 3.71 8.74
N THR A 28 -10.56 3.44 9.63
CA THR A 28 -9.11 3.70 9.44
C THR A 28 -8.37 2.53 8.81
N VAL A 29 -9.02 1.37 8.67
CA VAL A 29 -8.38 0.16 8.17
C VAL A 29 -8.52 0.06 6.65
N LEU A 30 -7.38 -0.06 5.98
CA LEU A 30 -7.24 -0.36 4.56
C LEU A 30 -6.99 -1.87 4.38
N THR A 31 -7.71 -2.49 3.48
CA THR A 31 -7.48 -3.89 3.07
C THR A 31 -7.34 -3.94 1.56
N VAL A 32 -6.22 -4.48 1.09
CA VAL A 32 -5.94 -4.67 -0.34
C VAL A 32 -6.31 -6.11 -0.71
N GLY A 33 -7.09 -6.26 -1.78
CA GLY A 33 -7.42 -7.55 -2.38
C GLY A 33 -6.26 -8.10 -3.22
N ASP A 34 -6.56 -8.84 -4.28
CA ASP A 34 -5.53 -9.43 -5.14
C ASP A 34 -4.59 -8.37 -5.73
N ILE A 35 -3.30 -8.53 -5.45
CA ILE A 35 -2.26 -7.59 -5.87
C ILE A 35 -1.57 -8.13 -7.11
N ALA A 36 -1.72 -7.40 -8.21
CA ALA A 36 -0.93 -7.58 -9.42
C ALA A 36 0.45 -6.93 -9.25
N VAL A 37 1.48 -7.67 -9.63
CA VAL A 37 2.89 -7.25 -9.61
C VAL A 37 3.34 -7.08 -11.05
N GLY A 38 3.84 -5.89 -11.41
CA GLY A 38 4.43 -5.68 -12.73
C GLY A 38 5.69 -6.55 -12.91
N ALA A 39 5.82 -7.19 -14.08
CA ALA A 39 7.05 -7.89 -14.44
C ALA A 39 8.18 -6.85 -14.62
N SER A 40 9.25 -6.96 -13.83
CA SER A 40 10.35 -6.00 -13.85
C SER A 40 11.66 -6.72 -13.58
N ALA A 41 12.67 -6.50 -14.43
CA ALA A 41 14.00 -7.09 -14.31
C ALA A 41 14.86 -6.27 -13.35
N CYS A 42 14.49 -6.28 -12.07
CA CYS A 42 15.13 -5.46 -11.05
C CYS A 42 16.34 -6.15 -10.46
N ALA A 43 17.33 -5.37 -10.03
CA ALA A 43 18.41 -5.87 -9.20
C ALA A 43 17.86 -6.39 -7.85
N GLU A 44 18.56 -7.35 -7.26
CA GLU A 44 18.19 -8.10 -6.04
C GLU A 44 17.66 -7.21 -4.89
N LEU A 45 18.31 -6.06 -4.63
CA LEU A 45 17.90 -5.11 -3.59
C LEU A 45 16.52 -4.49 -3.85
N ALA A 46 16.26 -4.09 -5.10
CA ALA A 46 14.97 -3.53 -5.50
C ALA A 46 13.87 -4.59 -5.52
N ALA A 47 14.21 -5.83 -5.88
CA ALA A 47 13.29 -6.97 -5.81
C ALA A 47 12.91 -7.28 -4.35
N SER A 48 13.88 -7.29 -3.43
CA SER A 48 13.66 -7.52 -2.00
C SER A 48 12.75 -6.45 -1.38
N GLN A 49 12.97 -5.18 -1.74
CA GLN A 49 12.09 -4.08 -1.32
C GLN A 49 10.65 -4.30 -1.82
N GLN A 50 10.46 -4.67 -3.09
CA GLN A 50 9.14 -4.92 -3.64
C GLN A 50 8.42 -6.09 -2.96
N GLN A 51 9.15 -7.17 -2.65
CA GLN A 51 8.61 -8.30 -1.89
C GLN A 51 8.19 -7.91 -0.47
N TRP A 52 8.97 -7.07 0.20
CA TRP A 52 8.60 -6.53 1.52
C TRP A 52 7.34 -5.67 1.44
N VAL A 53 7.24 -4.76 0.46
CA VAL A 53 6.04 -3.94 0.25
C VAL A 53 4.83 -4.83 -0.04
N LEU A 54 4.99 -5.87 -0.86
CA LEU A 54 3.91 -6.82 -1.14
C LEU A 54 3.45 -7.55 0.14
N ALA A 55 4.38 -7.98 1.00
CA ALA A 55 4.05 -8.61 2.27
C ALA A 55 3.35 -7.65 3.25
N PHE A 56 3.75 -6.37 3.25
CA PHE A 56 3.09 -5.31 4.01
C PHE A 56 1.64 -5.12 3.55
N LEU A 57 1.41 -5.04 2.23
CA LEU A 57 0.07 -4.79 1.66
C LEU A 57 -0.91 -5.96 1.79
N LYS A 58 -0.42 -7.19 1.96
CA LYS A 58 -1.25 -8.40 2.14
C LYS A 58 -1.93 -8.49 3.50
N LYS A 59 -1.54 -7.64 4.45
CA LYS A 59 -2.11 -7.56 5.79
C LYS A 59 -3.03 -6.33 5.88
N PRO A 60 -4.00 -6.31 6.81
CA PRO A 60 -4.73 -5.09 7.11
C PRO A 60 -3.77 -3.96 7.51
N ILE A 61 -4.05 -2.76 7.03
CA ILE A 61 -3.24 -1.56 7.28
C ILE A 61 -4.08 -0.56 8.05
N ASP A 62 -3.65 -0.21 9.26
CA ASP A 62 -4.25 0.92 9.97
C ASP A 62 -3.65 2.23 9.47
N MET A 63 -4.53 3.19 9.17
CA MET A 63 -4.15 4.48 8.62
C MET A 63 -4.42 5.61 9.61
N ALA A 64 -3.37 6.37 9.93
CA ALA A 64 -3.45 7.58 10.72
C ALA A 64 -2.94 8.77 9.91
N TYR A 65 -3.66 9.89 9.91
CA TYR A 65 -3.22 11.13 9.26
C TYR A 65 -3.03 12.23 10.29
N ASN A 66 -1.78 12.52 10.64
CA ASN A 66 -1.42 13.47 11.68
C ASN A 66 -0.36 14.43 11.14
N ASN A 67 -0.51 15.74 11.41
CA ASN A 67 0.46 16.78 11.05
C ASN A 67 0.93 16.71 9.58
N GLY A 68 0.00 16.49 8.65
CA GLY A 68 0.33 16.42 7.23
C GLY A 68 1.07 15.14 6.81
N THR A 69 1.15 14.12 7.67
CA THR A 69 1.79 12.84 7.35
C THR A 69 0.76 11.73 7.46
N LEU A 70 0.61 10.94 6.40
CA LEU A 70 -0.17 9.70 6.39
C LEU A 70 0.73 8.56 6.84
N THR A 71 0.44 7.96 7.98
CA THR A 71 1.14 6.78 8.49
C THR A 71 0.28 5.55 8.26
N TRP A 72 0.86 4.54 7.63
CA TRP A 72 0.30 3.21 7.47
C TRP A 72 1.03 2.26 8.40
N THR A 73 0.29 1.49 9.18
CA THR A 73 0.85 0.49 10.11
C THR A 73 0.29 -0.88 9.78
N SER A 74 1.16 -1.86 9.60
CA SER A 74 0.77 -3.25 9.35
C SER A 74 1.62 -4.21 10.17
N GLY A 75 1.01 -4.79 11.21
CA GLY A 75 1.76 -5.57 12.20
C GLY A 75 2.76 -4.70 12.95
N THR A 76 4.05 -5.06 12.87
CA THR A 76 5.17 -4.31 13.49
C THR A 76 5.80 -3.28 12.57
N ASP A 77 5.37 -3.24 11.30
CA ASP A 77 5.95 -2.39 10.28
C ASP A 77 5.12 -1.11 10.09
N SER A 78 5.79 0.00 9.75
CA SER A 78 5.12 1.27 9.43
C SER A 78 5.74 1.96 8.22
N LEU A 79 4.88 2.63 7.44
CA LEU A 79 5.24 3.50 6.33
C LEU A 79 4.66 4.90 6.58
N ALA A 80 5.43 5.94 6.28
CA ALA A 80 5.00 7.32 6.42
C ALA A 80 5.08 8.04 5.07
N PHE A 81 3.98 8.64 4.65
CA PHE A 81 3.84 9.37 3.40
C PHE A 81 3.58 10.83 3.71
N LYS A 82 4.39 11.71 3.12
CA LYS A 82 4.11 13.15 3.11
C LYS A 82 3.46 13.51 1.77
N PRO A 83 2.41 14.34 1.76
CA PRO A 83 1.90 14.90 0.52
C PRO A 83 3.02 15.69 -0.15
N LYS A 84 3.12 15.56 -1.47
CA LYS A 84 4.00 16.38 -2.29
C LYS A 84 3.44 17.79 -2.42
#